data_AF-A0A7D7QHL5-F1
#
_entry.id   AF-A0A7D7QHL5-F1
#
_cell.length_a   1.000
_cell.length_b   1.000
_cell.length_c   1.000
_cell.angle_alpha   90.00
_cell.angle_beta   90.00
_cell.angle_gamma   90.00
#
_symmetry.space_group_name_H-M   'P 1'
#
loop_
_entity.id
_entity.type
_entity.pdbx_description
1 polymer ?
#
loop_
_entity_poly.entity_id
_entity_poly.type
_entity_poly.pdbx_seq_one_letter_code
_entity_poly.pdbx_strand_id
1 'polypeptide(L)'
;MIIDLFSHKIHSSGDEWPEKLAELAAIFGEFDGQLYDRSAFESRLQRISPRASYLTQAVSALPLTQAGRLDVSKFRDEISAYPAYLGLYFLEKSVSGWVVRVSETTKRFLLREEPDVASFLRLQLPLFQYPNAMGAVYTSYSNNLRIQTNTRDRTLGFIGQGIHFSPVRLISVALKADAILRNVEIFSATVTFKEIFGLANSPSVNRKALPNIENVIVALDSIRQGKALVPERFESRFHILRHTEMFDVKRCIKLRDTVNQADRYQLIRRLDAICSIETQFNAFDNCITGKNIEDVISSGAWGNYFDGVRVLPSQIVELLTAEKALESSMMLEPVTLRESEVMTQPVAEIYPFRDRTSSLSPIKPYDRRREMADPEITKIKRQRRNLIHKELIDKMDSWLRKIGAQPKENDHIDLFAKIPSDGSFIFEMKSGGESLLEQIRKGLSQLYEYKYRYKSVINDNHISLCLVLPESPDSIPWITEYLCKDREINICWFNDNDDLLWPNICSEQMKVLKGNNL
;
A
#
# COMPACT_ATOMS: atom_id res chain seq x y z
N MET A 1 0.78 -6.08 -33.60
CA MET A 1 1.41 -4.84 -33.09
C MET A 1 0.87 -4.56 -31.69
N ILE A 2 1.75 -4.32 -30.73
CA ILE A 2 1.42 -3.98 -29.35
C ILE A 2 1.09 -2.48 -29.29
N ILE A 3 -0.14 -2.17 -28.86
CA ILE A 3 -0.67 -0.80 -28.75
C ILE A 3 -1.15 -0.47 -27.34
N ASP A 4 -1.06 -1.43 -26.42
CA ASP A 4 -1.47 -1.33 -25.03
C ASP A 4 -0.53 -2.18 -24.16
N LEU A 5 0.10 -1.55 -23.16
CA LEU A 5 1.07 -2.15 -22.23
C LEU A 5 0.51 -2.39 -20.82
N PHE A 6 -0.48 -1.60 -20.42
CA PHE A 6 -1.08 -1.64 -19.09
C PHE A 6 -2.58 -1.56 -19.27
N SER A 7 -3.33 -2.49 -18.68
CA SER A 7 -4.77 -2.61 -18.94
C SER A 7 -5.48 -1.28 -18.99
N HIS A 8 -6.43 -1.22 -19.91
CA HIS A 8 -7.46 -0.24 -19.73
C HIS A 8 -8.25 -0.46 -18.41
N LYS A 9 -8.35 -1.65 -17.86
CA LYS A 9 -9.19 -1.89 -16.67
C LYS A 9 -8.62 -1.40 -15.32
N ILE A 10 -7.36 -1.00 -15.24
CA ILE A 10 -6.75 -0.41 -14.02
C ILE A 10 -6.86 1.13 -14.02
N HIS A 11 -7.80 1.67 -14.79
CA HIS A 11 -7.93 3.10 -15.05
C HIS A 11 -8.22 3.95 -13.82
N SER A 12 -7.58 5.12 -13.82
CA SER A 12 -7.66 6.15 -12.80
C SER A 12 -6.81 5.84 -11.58
N SER A 13 -5.52 5.60 -11.82
CA SER A 13 -4.51 5.73 -10.78
C SER A 13 -4.24 7.20 -10.45
N GLY A 14 -5.31 7.94 -10.10
CA GLY A 14 -5.19 9.25 -9.46
C GLY A 14 -4.62 9.09 -8.05
N ASP A 15 -4.49 10.19 -7.33
CA ASP A 15 -3.76 10.21 -6.06
C ASP A 15 -4.41 9.32 -4.98
N GLU A 16 -5.73 9.07 -5.08
CA GLU A 16 -6.49 8.20 -4.17
C GLU A 16 -6.44 6.69 -4.52
N TRP A 17 -5.79 6.32 -5.62
CA TRP A 17 -5.78 4.94 -6.10
C TRP A 17 -4.99 3.96 -5.22
N PRO A 18 -3.85 4.32 -4.61
CA PRO A 18 -3.16 3.45 -3.65
C PRO A 18 -4.08 3.00 -2.51
N GLU A 19 -4.85 3.92 -1.97
CA GLU A 19 -5.81 3.63 -0.90
C GLU A 19 -6.91 2.71 -1.40
N LYS A 20 -7.43 2.95 -2.62
CA LYS A 20 -8.36 2.03 -3.28
C LYS A 20 -7.77 0.63 -3.45
N LEU A 21 -6.49 0.52 -3.84
CA LEU A 21 -5.83 -0.77 -4.02
C LEU A 21 -5.73 -1.52 -2.69
N ALA A 22 -5.30 -0.84 -1.63
CA ALA A 22 -5.29 -1.41 -0.28
C ALA A 22 -6.71 -1.79 0.18
N GLU A 23 -7.72 -1.00 -0.20
CA GLU A 23 -9.13 -1.30 0.02
C GLU A 23 -9.57 -2.63 -0.59
N LEU A 24 -9.33 -2.76 -1.89
CA LEU A 24 -9.60 -3.98 -2.66
C LEU A 24 -8.81 -5.17 -2.12
N ALA A 25 -7.53 -4.98 -1.78
CA ALA A 25 -6.68 -6.04 -1.26
C ALA A 25 -7.28 -6.69 -0.01
N ALA A 26 -7.71 -5.92 1.01
CA ALA A 26 -8.30 -6.57 2.19
C ALA A 26 -9.69 -7.16 1.95
N ILE A 27 -10.46 -6.66 0.97
CA ILE A 27 -11.69 -7.34 0.55
C ILE A 27 -11.35 -8.73 0.01
N PHE A 28 -10.37 -8.83 -0.89
CA PHE A 28 -9.92 -10.11 -1.41
C PHE A 28 -9.26 -10.98 -0.33
N GLY A 29 -8.59 -10.35 0.64
CA GLY A 29 -8.05 -10.96 1.85
C GLY A 29 -9.07 -11.76 2.65
N GLU A 30 -10.31 -11.26 2.77
CA GLU A 30 -11.39 -11.97 3.46
C GLU A 30 -11.72 -13.31 2.82
N PHE A 31 -11.50 -13.46 1.52
CA PHE A 31 -11.77 -14.68 0.76
C PHE A 31 -10.59 -15.64 0.70
N ASP A 32 -9.41 -15.28 1.21
CA ASP A 32 -8.25 -16.16 1.19
C ASP A 32 -8.56 -17.50 1.86
N GLY A 33 -8.25 -18.61 1.20
CA GLY A 33 -8.60 -19.93 1.72
C GLY A 33 -9.98 -20.46 1.30
N GLN A 34 -10.88 -19.58 0.85
CA GLN A 34 -12.27 -19.94 0.58
C GLN A 34 -12.49 -20.42 -0.86
N LEU A 35 -13.58 -21.17 -1.08
CA LEU A 35 -14.03 -21.49 -2.42
C LEU A 35 -14.45 -20.21 -3.16
N TYR A 36 -14.06 -20.13 -4.43
CA TYR A 36 -14.39 -19.00 -5.28
C TYR A 36 -15.91 -18.93 -5.49
N ASP A 37 -16.50 -17.89 -4.91
CA ASP A 37 -17.86 -17.47 -5.17
C ASP A 37 -17.87 -16.04 -5.69
N ARG A 38 -18.08 -15.92 -7.00
CA ARG A 38 -18.25 -14.64 -7.68
C ARG A 38 -19.35 -13.78 -7.06
N SER A 39 -20.47 -14.36 -6.62
CA SER A 39 -21.60 -13.59 -6.09
C SER A 39 -21.24 -12.97 -4.73
N ALA A 40 -20.51 -13.70 -3.88
CA ALA A 40 -19.98 -13.18 -2.63
C ALA A 40 -18.98 -12.04 -2.85
N PHE A 41 -18.08 -12.16 -3.84
CA PHE A 41 -17.16 -11.07 -4.23
C PHE A 41 -17.94 -9.81 -4.65
N GLU A 42 -18.91 -9.95 -5.55
CA GLU A 42 -19.73 -8.84 -6.04
C GLU A 42 -20.53 -8.18 -4.89
N SER A 43 -21.14 -8.98 -4.01
CA SER A 43 -21.87 -8.49 -2.83
C SER A 43 -20.95 -7.75 -1.85
N ARG A 44 -19.75 -8.27 -1.60
CA ARG A 44 -18.80 -7.64 -0.67
C ARG A 44 -18.26 -6.32 -1.20
N LEU A 45 -17.90 -6.25 -2.47
CA LEU A 45 -17.46 -5.03 -3.13
C LEU A 45 -18.54 -3.94 -3.13
N GLN A 46 -19.82 -4.32 -3.26
CA GLN A 46 -20.94 -3.38 -3.16
C GLN A 46 -21.10 -2.76 -1.76
N ARG A 47 -20.78 -3.50 -0.68
CA ARG A 47 -20.95 -3.03 0.71
C ARG A 47 -19.89 -2.04 1.19
N ILE A 48 -18.69 -2.04 0.59
CA ILE A 48 -17.56 -1.19 1.01
C ILE A 48 -17.41 0.06 0.13
N SER A 49 -18.05 0.08 -1.04
CA SER A 49 -17.96 1.20 -1.97
C SER A 49 -19.13 2.19 -1.80
N PRO A 50 -18.96 3.32 -1.08
CA PRO A 50 -19.84 4.49 -1.25
C PRO A 50 -19.65 5.17 -2.63
N ARG A 51 -18.78 4.63 -3.52
CA ARG A 51 -18.59 5.09 -4.91
C ARG A 51 -19.69 4.62 -5.89
N ALA A 52 -20.86 4.16 -5.42
CA ALA A 52 -22.09 4.27 -6.21
C ALA A 52 -22.47 5.74 -6.50
N SER A 53 -22.00 6.67 -5.66
CA SER A 53 -22.26 8.12 -5.72
C SER A 53 -21.27 8.92 -6.59
N TYR A 54 -20.05 8.42 -6.80
CA TYR A 54 -19.02 9.10 -7.63
C TYR A 54 -19.20 8.81 -9.13
N LEU A 55 -19.67 7.61 -9.48
CA LEU A 55 -20.04 7.28 -10.86
C LEU A 55 -21.31 8.02 -11.31
N THR A 56 -22.17 8.43 -10.38
CA THR A 56 -23.38 9.19 -10.70
C THR A 56 -23.10 10.62 -11.15
N GLN A 57 -21.99 11.25 -10.77
CA GLN A 57 -21.61 12.59 -11.26
C GLN A 57 -20.96 12.58 -12.66
N ALA A 58 -20.29 11.48 -13.04
CA ALA A 58 -19.75 11.31 -14.39
C ALA A 58 -20.79 10.69 -15.37
N VAL A 59 -21.83 10.04 -14.85
CA VAL A 59 -22.90 9.38 -15.61
C VAL A 59 -24.22 10.16 -15.56
N SER A 60 -24.31 11.27 -14.81
CA SER A 60 -25.47 12.19 -14.82
C SER A 60 -25.73 12.89 -16.16
N ALA A 61 -24.99 12.55 -17.22
CA ALA A 61 -25.24 12.95 -18.60
C ALA A 61 -25.70 11.80 -19.53
N LEU A 62 -25.89 10.57 -19.04
CA LEU A 62 -26.35 9.42 -19.85
C LEU A 62 -27.55 8.71 -19.21
N PRO A 63 -28.53 8.25 -20.02
CA PRO A 63 -29.77 7.70 -19.48
C PRO A 63 -29.53 6.38 -18.75
N LEU A 64 -30.10 6.31 -17.55
CA LEU A 64 -30.31 5.08 -16.78
C LEU A 64 -30.97 4.02 -17.68
N THR A 65 -30.38 2.84 -17.78
CA THR A 65 -31.06 1.70 -18.41
C THR A 65 -32.24 1.27 -17.54
N GLN A 66 -33.32 0.78 -18.18
CA GLN A 66 -34.65 0.51 -17.61
C GLN A 66 -34.74 -0.49 -16.43
N ALA A 67 -33.62 -0.94 -15.85
CA ALA A 67 -33.60 -1.97 -14.82
C ALA A 67 -32.87 -1.58 -13.51
N GLY A 68 -32.57 -0.29 -13.27
CA GLY A 68 -32.09 0.19 -11.95
C GLY A 68 -30.79 -0.45 -11.42
N ARG A 69 -30.07 -1.23 -12.24
CA ARG A 69 -28.83 -1.91 -11.86
C ARG A 69 -27.63 -1.04 -12.22
N LEU A 70 -26.85 -0.68 -11.20
CA LEU A 70 -25.49 -0.16 -11.35
C LEU A 70 -24.67 -1.11 -12.25
N ASP A 71 -23.77 -0.53 -13.03
CA ASP A 71 -23.08 -1.17 -14.16
C ASP A 71 -22.21 -2.38 -13.74
N VAL A 72 -22.81 -3.58 -13.76
CA VAL A 72 -22.21 -4.89 -13.45
C VAL A 72 -20.90 -5.15 -14.23
N SER A 73 -20.72 -4.46 -15.37
CA SER A 73 -19.51 -4.54 -16.18
C SER A 73 -18.26 -4.03 -15.47
N LYS A 74 -18.37 -3.01 -14.61
CA LYS A 74 -17.23 -2.41 -13.90
C LYS A 74 -16.72 -3.28 -12.76
N PHE A 75 -17.60 -3.89 -11.97
CA PHE A 75 -17.21 -4.84 -10.91
C PHE A 75 -16.58 -6.10 -11.48
N ARG A 76 -17.14 -6.62 -12.58
CA ARG A 76 -16.54 -7.74 -13.33
C ARG A 76 -15.11 -7.40 -13.77
N ASP A 77 -14.88 -6.16 -14.18
CA ASP A 77 -13.58 -5.71 -14.61
C ASP A 77 -12.60 -5.59 -13.42
N GLU A 78 -13.03 -5.20 -12.22
CA GLU A 78 -12.17 -5.20 -11.03
C GLU A 78 -11.82 -6.63 -10.55
N ILE A 79 -12.80 -7.53 -10.47
CA ILE A 79 -12.60 -8.93 -10.06
C ILE A 79 -11.66 -9.67 -11.04
N SER A 80 -11.65 -9.30 -12.31
CA SER A 80 -10.81 -9.96 -13.32
C SER A 80 -9.48 -9.24 -13.61
N ALA A 81 -9.40 -7.92 -13.45
CA ALA A 81 -8.20 -7.15 -13.81
C ALA A 81 -7.13 -7.17 -12.71
N TYR A 82 -7.48 -6.90 -11.45
CA TYR A 82 -6.47 -6.80 -10.40
C TYR A 82 -5.69 -8.10 -10.15
N PRO A 83 -6.28 -9.30 -10.12
CA PRO A 83 -5.50 -10.54 -10.07
C PRO A 83 -4.63 -10.72 -11.32
N ALA A 84 -5.15 -10.41 -12.52
CA ALA A 84 -4.45 -10.63 -13.77
C ALA A 84 -3.31 -9.63 -14.05
N TYR A 85 -3.39 -8.41 -13.51
CA TYR A 85 -2.43 -7.32 -13.78
C TYR A 85 -1.54 -6.93 -12.61
N LEU A 86 -1.96 -7.20 -11.38
CA LEU A 86 -1.19 -6.87 -10.19
C LEU A 86 -0.87 -8.09 -9.33
N GLY A 87 -1.41 -9.27 -9.67
CA GLY A 87 -1.18 -10.47 -8.88
C GLY A 87 -1.72 -10.34 -7.46
N LEU A 88 -2.84 -9.63 -7.23
CA LEU A 88 -3.42 -9.49 -5.88
C LEU A 88 -3.78 -10.85 -5.27
N TYR A 89 -4.43 -11.68 -6.07
CA TYR A 89 -4.78 -13.05 -5.72
C TYR A 89 -4.77 -13.90 -6.99
N PHE A 90 -4.81 -15.21 -6.81
CA PHE A 90 -5.00 -16.17 -7.89
C PHE A 90 -5.97 -17.26 -7.43
N LEU A 91 -6.47 -18.05 -8.39
CA LEU A 91 -7.34 -19.17 -8.10
C LEU A 91 -6.58 -20.48 -8.30
N GLU A 92 -6.56 -21.27 -7.23
CA GLU A 92 -5.93 -22.59 -7.19
C GLU A 92 -7.00 -23.66 -7.40
N LYS A 93 -6.70 -24.66 -8.22
CA LYS A 93 -7.64 -25.75 -8.49
C LYS A 93 -7.70 -26.71 -7.28
N SER A 94 -8.90 -27.06 -6.83
CA SER A 94 -9.10 -28.07 -5.78
C SER A 94 -10.15 -29.10 -6.18
N VAL A 95 -10.32 -30.16 -5.38
CA VAL A 95 -11.37 -31.18 -5.58
C VAL A 95 -12.77 -30.56 -5.53
N SER A 96 -12.95 -29.53 -4.71
CA SER A 96 -14.24 -28.86 -4.48
C SER A 96 -14.48 -27.64 -5.39
N GLY A 97 -13.55 -27.34 -6.30
CA GLY A 97 -13.60 -26.17 -7.19
C GLY A 97 -12.40 -25.24 -7.01
N TRP A 98 -12.49 -24.05 -7.59
CA TRP A 98 -11.47 -23.02 -7.43
C TRP A 98 -11.40 -22.51 -5.99
N VAL A 99 -10.19 -22.42 -5.43
CA VAL A 99 -9.92 -21.84 -4.11
C VAL A 99 -9.18 -20.53 -4.29
N VAL A 100 -9.61 -19.49 -3.59
CA VAL A 100 -8.97 -18.18 -3.61
C VAL A 100 -7.67 -18.23 -2.81
N ARG A 101 -6.59 -17.74 -3.41
CA ARG A 101 -5.28 -17.57 -2.78
C ARG A 101 -4.80 -16.15 -2.97
N VAL A 102 -4.63 -15.43 -1.87
CA VAL A 102 -3.99 -14.11 -1.90
C VAL A 102 -2.48 -14.29 -2.00
N SER A 103 -1.84 -13.50 -2.87
CA SER A 103 -0.38 -13.59 -3.05
C SER A 103 0.36 -13.16 -1.80
N GLU A 104 1.53 -13.72 -1.57
CA GLU A 104 2.38 -13.39 -0.43
C GLU A 104 2.79 -11.91 -0.45
N THR A 105 3.06 -11.38 -1.65
CA THR A 105 3.32 -9.96 -1.85
C THR A 105 2.13 -9.10 -1.38
N THR A 106 0.89 -9.49 -1.67
CA THR A 106 -0.30 -8.77 -1.19
C THR A 106 -0.42 -8.85 0.33
N LYS A 107 -0.21 -10.04 0.92
CA LYS A 107 -0.27 -10.22 2.38
C LYS A 107 0.74 -9.32 3.09
N ARG A 108 1.99 -9.34 2.63
CA ARG A 108 3.09 -8.62 3.27
C ARG A 108 3.00 -7.10 3.14
N PHE A 109 2.51 -6.60 2.00
CA PHE A 109 2.57 -5.16 1.70
C PHE A 109 1.21 -4.46 1.72
N LEU A 110 0.09 -5.14 1.43
CA LEU A 110 -1.22 -4.50 1.32
C LEU A 110 -2.20 -4.85 2.45
N LEU A 111 -2.04 -6.01 3.11
CA LEU A 111 -2.94 -6.47 4.18
C LEU A 111 -2.52 -6.07 5.60
N ARG A 112 -1.43 -5.30 5.73
CA ARG A 112 -0.91 -4.86 7.02
C ARG A 112 -1.63 -3.60 7.54
N GLU A 113 -1.27 -3.18 8.75
CA GLU A 113 -1.83 -1.96 9.38
C GLU A 113 -1.58 -0.72 8.51
N GLU A 114 -0.36 -0.60 7.98
CA GLU A 114 0.08 0.48 7.07
C GLU A 114 0.44 -0.10 5.69
N PRO A 115 -0.50 -0.09 4.72
CA PRO A 115 -0.25 -0.62 3.40
C PRO A 115 0.86 0.14 2.65
N ASP A 116 1.87 -0.59 2.18
CA ASP A 116 2.94 -0.07 1.35
C ASP A 116 2.69 -0.46 -0.12
N VAL A 117 1.87 0.37 -0.77
CA VAL A 117 1.50 0.18 -2.18
C VAL A 117 2.71 0.33 -3.11
N ALA A 118 3.64 1.23 -2.77
CA ALA A 118 4.79 1.49 -3.62
C ALA A 118 5.70 0.27 -3.70
N SER A 119 6.04 -0.34 -2.56
CA SER A 119 6.81 -1.58 -2.51
C SER A 119 6.08 -2.74 -3.17
N PHE A 120 4.76 -2.87 -2.95
CA PHE A 120 3.94 -3.86 -3.65
C PHE A 120 4.09 -3.74 -5.19
N LEU A 121 3.94 -2.53 -5.73
CA LEU A 121 4.05 -2.29 -7.18
C LEU A 121 5.47 -2.48 -7.69
N ARG A 122 6.49 -2.07 -6.93
CA ARG A 122 7.91 -2.28 -7.26
C ARG A 122 8.24 -3.78 -7.38
N LEU A 123 7.54 -4.66 -6.66
CA LEU A 123 7.70 -6.11 -6.76
C LEU A 123 6.86 -6.74 -7.89
N GLN A 124 5.61 -6.32 -8.05
CA GLN A 124 4.68 -6.98 -8.99
C GLN A 124 4.84 -6.48 -10.44
N LEU A 125 4.94 -5.18 -10.68
CA LEU A 125 4.97 -4.68 -12.05
C LEU A 125 6.18 -5.16 -12.88
N PRO A 126 7.37 -5.39 -12.29
CA PRO A 126 8.45 -6.05 -13.02
C PRO A 126 8.18 -7.52 -13.36
N LEU A 127 7.33 -8.24 -12.63
CA LEU A 127 6.93 -9.61 -12.98
C LEU A 127 5.83 -9.64 -14.04
N PHE A 128 5.02 -8.60 -14.16
CA PHE A 128 4.04 -8.50 -15.24
C PHE A 128 4.75 -8.56 -16.60
N GLN A 129 4.37 -9.55 -17.42
CA GLN A 129 4.92 -9.78 -18.75
C GLN A 129 3.83 -10.15 -19.76
N TYR A 130 4.20 -10.14 -21.04
CA TYR A 130 3.45 -10.81 -22.11
C TYR A 130 4.25 -12.02 -22.61
N PRO A 131 3.60 -13.14 -22.97
CA PRO A 131 2.18 -13.46 -22.76
C PRO A 131 1.81 -13.58 -21.26
N ASN A 132 0.53 -13.42 -20.94
CA ASN A 132 -0.01 -13.50 -19.57
C ASN A 132 -1.35 -14.26 -19.51
N ALA A 133 -1.80 -14.56 -18.30
CA ALA A 133 -3.05 -15.29 -18.01
C ALA A 133 -4.33 -14.44 -18.11
N MET A 134 -4.29 -13.37 -18.88
CA MET A 134 -5.41 -12.45 -18.99
C MET A 134 -6.66 -13.07 -19.64
N GLY A 135 -7.82 -12.53 -19.27
CA GLY A 135 -9.10 -12.93 -19.89
C GLY A 135 -9.65 -14.27 -19.40
N ALA A 136 -9.01 -14.88 -18.40
CA ALA A 136 -9.52 -16.03 -17.67
C ALA A 136 -10.85 -15.71 -16.98
N VAL A 137 -11.85 -16.55 -17.21
CA VAL A 137 -13.18 -16.47 -16.59
C VAL A 137 -13.45 -17.79 -15.89
N TYR A 138 -13.55 -17.70 -14.57
CA TYR A 138 -13.78 -18.83 -13.68
C TYR A 138 -15.25 -18.94 -13.31
N THR A 139 -15.74 -20.16 -13.16
CA THR A 139 -17.13 -20.44 -12.75
C THR A 139 -17.16 -20.84 -11.28
N SER A 140 -17.98 -20.16 -10.47
CA SER A 140 -18.13 -20.43 -9.03
C SER A 140 -18.43 -21.91 -8.76
N TYR A 141 -17.92 -22.44 -7.64
CA TYR A 141 -18.19 -23.80 -7.16
C TYR A 141 -17.94 -24.92 -8.19
N SER A 142 -17.05 -24.67 -9.14
CA SER A 142 -16.65 -25.65 -10.15
C SER A 142 -15.16 -25.48 -10.47
N ASN A 143 -14.62 -26.35 -11.31
CA ASN A 143 -13.29 -26.19 -11.90
C ASN A 143 -13.35 -25.73 -13.37
N ASN A 144 -14.48 -25.16 -13.79
CA ASN A 144 -14.63 -24.68 -15.15
C ASN A 144 -13.93 -23.33 -15.32
N LEU A 145 -13.03 -23.28 -16.31
CA LEU A 145 -12.28 -22.11 -16.74
C LEU A 145 -12.50 -21.96 -18.25
N ARG A 146 -12.70 -20.73 -18.70
CA ARG A 146 -12.66 -20.37 -20.11
C ARG A 146 -11.87 -19.08 -20.30
N ILE A 147 -11.33 -18.87 -21.48
CA ILE A 147 -10.66 -17.60 -21.82
C ILE A 147 -11.52 -16.81 -22.80
N GLN A 148 -11.64 -15.50 -22.58
CA GLN A 148 -12.33 -14.60 -23.52
C GLN A 148 -11.67 -14.65 -24.90
N THR A 149 -12.47 -14.83 -25.95
CA THR A 149 -12.01 -15.01 -27.34
C THR A 149 -10.97 -13.98 -27.78
N ASN A 150 -11.25 -12.68 -27.61
CA ASN A 150 -10.33 -11.61 -28.02
C ASN A 150 -8.97 -11.69 -27.31
N THR A 151 -8.98 -12.07 -26.03
CA THR A 151 -7.76 -12.18 -25.22
C THR A 151 -7.00 -13.44 -25.57
N ARG A 152 -7.71 -14.56 -25.76
CA ARG A 152 -7.12 -15.82 -26.23
C ARG A 152 -6.39 -15.63 -27.55
N ASP A 153 -7.05 -15.02 -28.54
CA ASP A 153 -6.48 -14.84 -29.88
C ASP A 153 -5.29 -13.86 -29.85
N ARG A 154 -5.35 -12.82 -29.02
CA ARG A 154 -4.20 -11.92 -28.77
C ARG A 154 -3.03 -12.66 -28.12
N THR A 155 -3.27 -13.47 -27.09
CA THR A 155 -2.22 -14.24 -26.41
C THR A 155 -1.60 -15.28 -27.33
N LEU A 156 -2.40 -16.03 -28.10
CA LEU A 156 -1.89 -16.92 -29.15
C LEU A 156 -1.09 -16.18 -30.21
N GLY A 157 -1.53 -14.96 -30.59
CA GLY A 157 -0.79 -14.10 -31.50
C GLY A 157 0.58 -13.69 -30.96
N PHE A 158 0.71 -13.43 -29.66
CA PHE A 158 1.99 -13.15 -29.01
C PHE A 158 2.88 -14.39 -28.93
N ILE A 159 2.32 -15.55 -28.56
CA ILE A 159 3.04 -16.82 -28.50
C ILE A 159 3.56 -17.21 -29.89
N GLY A 160 2.71 -17.20 -30.91
CA GLY A 160 3.09 -17.54 -32.29
C GLY A 160 4.11 -16.58 -32.91
N GLN A 161 4.17 -15.34 -32.42
CA GLN A 161 5.20 -14.39 -32.79
C GLN A 161 6.46 -14.50 -31.93
N GLY A 162 6.50 -15.36 -30.90
CA GLY A 162 7.62 -15.49 -29.95
C GLY A 162 7.88 -14.22 -29.14
N ILE A 163 6.81 -13.49 -28.78
CA ILE A 163 6.90 -12.22 -28.05
C ILE A 163 6.99 -12.52 -26.55
N HIS A 164 8.07 -12.05 -25.93
CA HIS A 164 8.23 -11.95 -24.48
C HIS A 164 8.77 -10.58 -24.10
N PHE A 165 8.07 -9.87 -23.22
CA PHE A 165 8.64 -8.68 -22.58
C PHE A 165 7.86 -8.30 -21.32
N SER A 166 8.53 -7.67 -20.36
CA SER A 166 7.90 -6.95 -19.26
C SER A 166 7.92 -5.44 -19.55
N PRO A 167 6.77 -4.74 -19.51
CA PRO A 167 6.73 -3.29 -19.74
C PRO A 167 7.64 -2.50 -18.80
N VAL A 168 7.67 -2.83 -17.50
CA VAL A 168 8.49 -2.09 -16.53
C VAL A 168 9.97 -2.37 -16.72
N ARG A 169 10.37 -3.63 -16.98
CA ARG A 169 11.77 -3.93 -17.29
C ARG A 169 12.22 -3.24 -18.58
N LEU A 170 11.36 -3.23 -19.61
CA LEU A 170 11.63 -2.51 -20.86
C LEU A 170 11.87 -1.02 -20.62
N ILE A 171 11.00 -0.35 -19.88
CA ILE A 171 11.12 1.07 -19.56
C ILE A 171 12.41 1.36 -18.78
N SER A 172 12.72 0.54 -17.78
CA SER A 172 13.95 0.68 -16.98
C SER A 172 15.21 0.52 -17.83
N VAL A 173 15.27 -0.51 -18.69
CA VAL A 173 16.40 -0.71 -19.62
C VAL A 173 16.46 0.41 -20.66
N ALA A 174 15.33 0.92 -21.13
CA ALA A 174 15.28 2.02 -22.10
C ALA A 174 15.81 3.34 -21.51
N LEU A 175 15.58 3.62 -20.23
CA LEU A 175 16.19 4.75 -19.53
C LEU A 175 17.72 4.62 -19.46
N LYS A 176 18.23 3.42 -19.12
CA LYS A 176 19.68 3.17 -19.14
C LYS A 176 20.27 3.28 -20.55
N ALA A 177 19.58 2.74 -21.55
CA ALA A 177 19.99 2.84 -22.95
C ALA A 177 20.05 4.30 -23.43
N ASP A 178 19.07 5.12 -23.04
CA ASP A 178 19.07 6.55 -23.34
C ASP A 178 20.23 7.30 -22.65
N ALA A 179 20.50 6.99 -21.37
CA ALA A 179 21.64 7.55 -20.65
C ALA A 179 22.97 7.25 -21.36
N ILE A 180 23.14 6.01 -21.84
CA ILE A 180 24.31 5.58 -22.61
C ILE A 180 24.38 6.28 -23.97
N LEU A 181 23.29 6.29 -24.74
CA LEU A 181 23.23 6.89 -26.07
C LEU A 181 23.57 8.38 -26.07
N ARG A 182 23.11 9.11 -25.04
CA ARG A 182 23.34 10.55 -24.92
C ARG A 182 24.57 10.89 -24.08
N ASN A 183 25.24 9.89 -23.50
CA ASN A 183 26.32 10.06 -22.54
C ASN A 183 25.97 11.04 -21.40
N VAL A 184 24.83 10.80 -20.75
CA VAL A 184 24.31 11.61 -19.63
C VAL A 184 24.08 10.76 -18.39
N GLU A 185 23.96 11.40 -17.23
CA GLU A 185 23.52 10.71 -16.02
C GLU A 185 22.10 10.15 -16.14
N ILE A 186 21.81 9.09 -15.39
CA ILE A 186 20.53 8.38 -15.45
C ILE A 186 19.31 9.26 -15.07
N PHE A 187 19.47 10.26 -14.22
CA PHE A 187 18.40 11.19 -13.86
C PHE A 187 18.06 12.20 -14.97
N SER A 188 18.98 12.39 -15.90
CA SER A 188 18.76 13.17 -17.12
C SER A 188 18.15 12.32 -18.24
N ALA A 189 18.05 11.00 -18.06
CA ALA A 189 17.49 10.07 -19.04
C ALA A 189 15.97 10.22 -19.18
N THR A 190 15.48 10.12 -20.41
CA THR A 190 14.07 10.25 -20.74
C THR A 190 13.70 9.35 -21.91
N VAL A 191 12.53 8.72 -21.83
CA VAL A 191 11.92 7.99 -22.95
C VAL A 191 10.46 8.36 -23.12
N THR A 192 10.08 8.67 -24.35
CA THR A 192 8.72 9.01 -24.75
C THR A 192 7.86 7.75 -24.91
N PHE A 193 6.53 7.91 -24.85
CA PHE A 193 5.61 6.79 -25.08
C PHE A 193 5.78 6.19 -26.48
N LYS A 194 6.03 7.04 -27.49
CA LYS A 194 6.29 6.59 -28.87
C LYS A 194 7.52 5.67 -28.93
N GLU A 195 8.60 6.04 -28.25
CA GLU A 195 9.80 5.20 -28.17
C GLU A 195 9.53 3.89 -27.44
N ILE A 196 8.80 3.92 -26.31
CA ILE A 196 8.44 2.71 -25.56
C ILE A 196 7.64 1.73 -26.42
N PHE A 197 6.64 2.22 -27.16
CA PHE A 197 5.84 1.37 -28.07
C PHE A 197 6.64 0.90 -29.29
N GLY A 198 7.54 1.73 -29.81
CA GLY A 198 8.48 1.31 -30.86
C GLY A 198 9.37 0.16 -30.38
N LEU A 199 9.94 0.29 -29.18
CA LEU A 199 10.77 -0.74 -28.57
C LEU A 199 9.98 -2.03 -28.28
N ALA A 200 8.77 -1.93 -27.74
CA ALA A 200 7.92 -3.09 -27.46
C ALA A 200 7.54 -3.87 -28.74
N ASN A 201 7.51 -3.20 -29.89
CA ASN A 201 7.26 -3.81 -31.20
C ASN A 201 8.52 -4.20 -31.97
N SER A 202 9.72 -3.93 -31.43
CA SER A 202 10.98 -4.29 -32.08
C SER A 202 11.29 -5.78 -31.84
N PRO A 203 11.45 -6.60 -32.91
CA PRO A 203 11.74 -8.03 -32.78
C PRO A 203 13.06 -8.36 -32.09
N SER A 204 14.02 -7.42 -32.02
CA SER A 204 15.30 -7.62 -31.30
C SER A 204 15.18 -7.37 -29.80
N VAL A 205 14.10 -6.71 -29.37
CA VAL A 205 13.86 -6.26 -27.99
C VAL A 205 12.83 -7.16 -27.31
N ASN A 206 11.74 -7.50 -27.99
CA ASN A 206 10.57 -8.16 -27.40
C ASN A 206 10.63 -9.70 -27.36
N ARG A 207 11.81 -10.28 -27.20
CA ARG A 207 12.03 -11.74 -27.17
C ARG A 207 12.28 -12.31 -25.78
N LYS A 208 12.52 -11.44 -24.82
CA LYS A 208 12.78 -11.80 -23.42
C LYS A 208 12.09 -10.80 -22.50
N ALA A 209 11.57 -11.28 -21.38
CA ALA A 209 10.98 -10.44 -20.33
C ALA A 209 11.91 -9.29 -19.93
N LEU A 210 13.20 -9.58 -19.77
CA LEU A 210 14.28 -8.61 -19.67
C LEU A 210 14.99 -8.46 -21.02
N PRO A 211 14.83 -7.33 -21.72
CA PRO A 211 15.51 -7.11 -22.99
C PRO A 211 17.00 -6.85 -22.80
N ASN A 212 17.83 -7.27 -23.76
CA ASN A 212 19.26 -6.96 -23.78
C ASN A 212 19.47 -5.47 -24.05
N ILE A 213 20.34 -4.82 -23.27
CA ILE A 213 20.55 -3.37 -23.33
C ILE A 213 21.14 -2.90 -24.68
N GLU A 214 22.04 -3.67 -25.29
CA GLU A 214 22.64 -3.33 -26.59
C GLU A 214 21.57 -3.32 -27.70
N ASN A 215 20.67 -4.30 -27.68
CA ASN A 215 19.54 -4.34 -28.60
C ASN A 215 18.59 -3.15 -28.39
N VAL A 216 18.38 -2.74 -27.13
CA VAL A 216 17.54 -1.58 -26.81
C VAL A 216 18.21 -0.28 -27.27
N ILE A 217 19.52 -0.13 -27.09
CA ILE A 217 20.31 1.02 -27.58
C ILE A 217 20.14 1.16 -29.10
N VAL A 218 20.40 0.08 -29.85
CA VAL A 218 20.29 0.08 -31.33
C VAL A 218 18.86 0.37 -31.78
N ALA A 219 17.86 -0.25 -31.14
CA ALA A 219 16.47 -0.04 -31.49
C ALA A 219 16.00 1.39 -31.15
N LEU A 220 16.39 1.93 -30.00
CA LEU A 220 16.05 3.28 -29.56
C LEU A 220 16.63 4.34 -30.50
N ASP A 221 17.88 4.20 -30.90
CA ASP A 221 18.53 5.08 -31.88
C ASP A 221 17.82 5.01 -33.25
N SER A 222 17.50 3.80 -33.73
CA SER A 222 16.74 3.61 -34.97
C SER A 222 15.35 4.27 -34.94
N ILE A 223 14.65 4.20 -33.81
CA ILE A 223 13.35 4.88 -33.61
C ILE A 223 13.51 6.40 -33.68
N ARG A 224 14.53 6.95 -33.01
CA ARG A 224 14.80 8.40 -33.00
C ARG A 224 15.18 8.95 -34.36
N GLN A 225 15.87 8.14 -35.16
CA GLN A 225 16.22 8.47 -36.55
C GLN A 225 15.05 8.27 -37.53
N GLY A 226 13.88 7.83 -37.05
CA GLY A 226 12.70 7.58 -37.90
C GLY A 226 12.84 6.35 -38.80
N LYS A 227 13.79 5.45 -38.53
CA LYS A 227 14.07 4.25 -39.32
C LYS A 227 13.27 3.03 -38.86
N ALA A 228 12.72 3.05 -37.66
CA ALA A 228 11.92 1.97 -37.11
C ALA A 228 10.41 2.25 -37.22
N LEU A 229 9.63 1.18 -37.44
CA LEU A 229 8.18 1.26 -37.44
C LEU A 229 7.67 1.44 -36.01
N VAL A 230 6.89 2.50 -35.78
CA VAL A 230 6.23 2.76 -34.51
C VAL A 230 4.73 2.84 -34.73
N PRO A 231 3.88 2.28 -33.84
CA PRO A 231 2.44 2.39 -33.98
C PRO A 231 1.99 3.87 -34.04
N GLU A 232 1.12 4.19 -34.99
CA GLU A 232 0.54 5.55 -35.10
C GLU A 232 -0.42 5.87 -33.96
N ARG A 233 -1.08 4.83 -33.43
CA ARG A 233 -2.04 4.92 -32.32
C ARG A 233 -1.68 3.91 -31.25
N PHE A 234 -1.63 4.37 -30.01
CA PHE A 234 -1.35 3.56 -28.84
C PHE A 234 -1.96 4.19 -27.58
N GLU A 235 -2.12 3.38 -26.55
CA GLU A 235 -2.64 3.80 -25.25
C GLU A 235 -1.53 4.44 -24.40
N SER A 236 -1.63 5.75 -24.14
CA SER A 236 -0.61 6.56 -23.45
C SER A 236 -0.69 6.52 -21.91
N ARG A 237 -1.20 5.44 -21.33
CA ARG A 237 -1.59 5.39 -19.91
C ARG A 237 -0.53 4.71 -19.05
N PHE A 238 0.40 5.51 -18.54
CA PHE A 238 1.52 5.04 -17.70
C PHE A 238 1.41 5.49 -16.23
N HIS A 239 0.28 6.07 -15.81
CA HIS A 239 0.10 6.67 -14.48
C HIS A 239 0.37 5.71 -13.32
N ILE A 240 0.18 4.40 -13.51
CA ILE A 240 0.44 3.39 -12.48
C ILE A 240 1.92 3.41 -12.02
N LEU A 241 2.84 3.81 -12.91
CA LEU A 241 4.26 3.90 -12.60
C LEU A 241 4.59 5.04 -11.65
N ARG A 242 3.72 6.05 -11.48
CA ARG A 242 3.93 7.10 -10.48
C ARG A 242 3.81 6.54 -9.06
N HIS A 243 2.93 5.55 -8.88
CA HIS A 243 2.68 4.91 -7.59
C HIS A 243 3.79 3.94 -7.17
N THR A 244 4.80 3.69 -8.01
CA THR A 244 6.01 2.98 -7.59
C THR A 244 7.00 3.89 -6.87
N GLU A 245 6.76 5.21 -6.88
CA GLU A 245 7.67 6.25 -6.41
C GLU A 245 9.06 6.19 -7.04
N MET A 246 9.16 5.66 -8.26
CA MET A 246 10.42 5.64 -9.02
C MET A 246 10.39 6.58 -10.22
N PHE A 247 9.22 6.76 -10.83
CA PHE A 247 9.09 7.40 -12.13
C PHE A 247 8.26 8.68 -12.08
N ASP A 248 8.74 9.73 -12.73
CA ASP A 248 7.90 10.85 -13.15
C ASP A 248 7.36 10.55 -14.56
N VAL A 249 6.04 10.58 -14.70
CA VAL A 249 5.32 10.21 -15.92
C VAL A 249 4.57 11.43 -16.42
N LYS A 250 5.08 12.09 -17.46
CA LYS A 250 4.41 13.23 -18.12
C LYS A 250 4.19 12.91 -19.60
N ARG A 251 4.84 13.64 -20.51
CA ARG A 251 4.91 13.31 -21.95
C ARG A 251 5.98 12.26 -22.25
N CYS A 252 6.92 12.11 -21.33
CA CYS A 252 7.95 11.09 -21.28
C CYS A 252 7.96 10.46 -19.88
N ILE A 253 8.68 9.36 -19.76
CA ILE A 253 9.03 8.71 -18.51
C ILE A 253 10.49 9.05 -18.19
N LYS A 254 10.74 9.44 -16.95
CA LYS A 254 12.07 9.62 -16.36
C LYS A 254 12.06 9.11 -14.92
N LEU A 255 13.23 9.00 -14.29
CA LEU A 255 13.28 8.86 -12.84
C LEU A 255 12.72 10.13 -12.17
N ARG A 256 12.03 9.97 -11.05
CA ARG A 256 11.55 11.12 -10.27
C ARG A 256 12.72 11.93 -9.70
N ASP A 257 12.44 13.17 -9.35
CA ASP A 257 13.42 14.03 -8.70
C ASP A 257 13.75 13.49 -7.30
N THR A 258 15.00 13.64 -6.88
CA THR A 258 15.53 13.09 -5.62
C THR A 258 15.50 14.13 -4.52
N VAL A 259 15.18 13.71 -3.30
CA VAL A 259 15.14 14.62 -2.13
C VAL A 259 16.53 14.84 -1.55
N ASN A 260 17.39 13.80 -1.56
CA ASN A 260 18.76 13.86 -1.05
C ASN A 260 19.66 12.80 -1.74
N GLN A 261 20.93 12.73 -1.36
CA GLN A 261 21.89 11.78 -1.94
C GLN A 261 21.56 10.30 -1.63
N ALA A 262 21.01 10.01 -0.45
CA ALA A 262 20.62 8.65 -0.08
C ALA A 262 19.47 8.13 -0.94
N ASP A 263 18.45 8.98 -1.14
CA ASP A 263 17.32 8.73 -2.05
C ASP A 263 17.79 8.57 -3.51
N ARG A 264 18.75 9.39 -3.95
CA ARG A 264 19.40 9.25 -5.26
C ARG A 264 20.03 7.87 -5.44
N TYR A 265 20.86 7.45 -4.48
CA TYR A 265 21.51 6.15 -4.51
C TYR A 265 20.50 5.00 -4.47
N GLN A 266 19.45 5.13 -3.65
CA GLN A 266 18.38 4.15 -3.54
C GLN A 266 17.58 4.00 -4.84
N LEU A 267 17.24 5.10 -5.52
CA LEU A 267 16.56 5.06 -6.82
C LEU A 267 17.40 4.37 -7.89
N ILE A 268 18.71 4.65 -7.94
CA ILE A 268 19.64 3.96 -8.85
C ILE A 268 19.64 2.46 -8.54
N ARG A 269 19.81 2.06 -7.27
CA ARG A 269 19.82 0.65 -6.88
C ARG A 269 18.51 -0.07 -7.20
N ARG A 270 17.36 0.59 -7.01
CA ARG A 270 16.05 0.04 -7.37
C ARG A 270 15.93 -0.14 -8.89
N LEU A 271 16.38 0.83 -9.68
CA LEU A 271 16.41 0.72 -11.14
C LEU A 271 17.30 -0.43 -11.58
N ASP A 272 18.50 -0.54 -11.00
CA ASP A 272 19.46 -1.62 -11.27
C ASP A 272 18.87 -2.98 -10.93
N ALA A 273 18.20 -3.09 -9.77
CA ALA A 273 17.52 -4.31 -9.35
C ALA A 273 16.44 -4.73 -10.35
N ILE A 274 15.62 -3.80 -10.87
CA ILE A 274 14.63 -4.12 -11.92
C ILE A 274 15.33 -4.60 -13.20
N CYS A 275 16.44 -3.97 -13.58
CA CYS A 275 17.23 -4.35 -14.75
C CYS A 275 18.01 -5.67 -14.59
N SER A 276 18.04 -6.28 -13.42
CA SER A 276 18.69 -7.59 -13.18
C SER A 276 17.70 -8.74 -12.98
N ILE A 277 16.39 -8.51 -13.12
CA ILE A 277 15.38 -9.58 -12.98
C ILE A 277 15.36 -10.41 -14.26
N GLU A 278 16.07 -11.54 -14.25
CA GLU A 278 16.11 -12.48 -15.38
C GLU A 278 14.91 -13.46 -15.39
N THR A 279 14.20 -13.59 -14.27
CA THR A 279 13.06 -14.52 -14.12
C THR A 279 11.97 -14.26 -15.16
N GLN A 280 11.68 -15.26 -15.99
CA GLN A 280 10.70 -15.22 -17.07
C GLN A 280 9.70 -16.37 -16.96
N PHE A 281 8.44 -16.10 -17.23
CA PHE A 281 7.41 -17.13 -17.36
C PHE A 281 7.36 -17.68 -18.79
N ASN A 282 7.59 -18.99 -18.92
CA ASN A 282 7.71 -19.69 -20.21
C ASN A 282 6.63 -20.77 -20.42
N ALA A 283 5.70 -20.95 -19.48
CA ALA A 283 4.74 -22.05 -19.59
C ALA A 283 3.77 -21.88 -20.77
N PHE A 284 3.63 -20.66 -21.31
CA PHE A 284 2.80 -20.38 -22.48
C PHE A 284 3.49 -20.67 -23.82
N ASP A 285 4.80 -20.88 -23.86
CA ASP A 285 5.60 -20.84 -25.11
C ASP A 285 5.19 -21.92 -26.11
N ASN A 286 4.71 -23.05 -25.59
CA ASN A 286 4.26 -24.19 -26.40
C ASN A 286 2.74 -24.22 -26.61
N CYS A 287 2.00 -23.18 -26.21
CA CYS A 287 0.56 -23.13 -26.35
C CYS A 287 0.16 -22.77 -27.79
N ILE A 288 -0.40 -23.74 -28.50
CA ILE A 288 -0.91 -23.59 -29.87
C ILE A 288 -2.44 -23.43 -29.92
N THR A 289 -3.14 -23.81 -28.86
CA THR A 289 -4.60 -23.72 -28.78
C THR A 289 -5.05 -22.99 -27.51
N GLY A 290 -6.28 -22.46 -27.52
CA GLY A 290 -6.88 -21.88 -26.32
C GLY A 290 -6.93 -22.86 -25.14
N LYS A 291 -7.11 -24.15 -25.45
CA LYS A 291 -7.14 -25.21 -24.44
C LYS A 291 -5.79 -25.35 -23.72
N ASN A 292 -4.67 -25.23 -24.44
CA ASN A 292 -3.35 -25.24 -23.81
C ASN A 292 -3.16 -24.06 -22.85
N ILE A 293 -3.64 -22.87 -23.23
CA ILE A 293 -3.58 -21.70 -22.36
C ILE A 293 -4.44 -21.93 -21.11
N GLU A 294 -5.66 -22.48 -21.26
CA GLU A 294 -6.52 -22.85 -20.14
C GLU A 294 -5.82 -23.85 -19.21
N ASP A 295 -5.13 -24.85 -19.75
CA ASP A 295 -4.41 -25.86 -18.97
C ASP A 295 -3.28 -25.22 -18.14
N VAL A 296 -2.48 -24.33 -18.75
CA VAL A 296 -1.44 -23.56 -18.04
C VAL A 296 -2.03 -22.70 -16.93
N ILE A 297 -3.11 -21.96 -17.20
CA ILE A 297 -3.77 -21.12 -16.19
C ILE A 297 -4.36 -21.98 -15.06
N SER A 298 -5.01 -23.08 -15.40
CA SER A 298 -5.65 -23.99 -14.44
C SER A 298 -4.67 -24.72 -13.53
N SER A 299 -3.42 -24.88 -13.96
CA SER A 299 -2.34 -25.46 -13.15
C SER A 299 -1.91 -24.56 -11.99
N GLY A 300 -2.29 -23.27 -12.00
CA GLY A 300 -1.84 -22.28 -11.03
C GLY A 300 -0.43 -21.73 -11.30
N ALA A 301 0.28 -22.22 -12.34
CA ALA A 301 1.65 -21.81 -12.64
C ALA A 301 1.82 -20.29 -12.78
N TRP A 302 0.88 -19.61 -13.46
CA TRP A 302 0.91 -18.15 -13.59
C TRP A 302 0.73 -17.44 -12.23
N GLY A 303 -0.21 -17.91 -11.40
CA GLY A 303 -0.44 -17.33 -10.08
C GLY A 303 0.77 -17.48 -9.15
N ASN A 304 1.44 -18.63 -9.22
CA ASN A 304 2.68 -18.88 -8.48
C ASN A 304 3.85 -18.05 -9.01
N TYR A 305 3.91 -17.80 -10.33
CA TYR A 305 4.90 -16.91 -10.93
C TYR A 305 4.65 -15.43 -10.59
N PHE A 306 3.40 -15.00 -10.56
CA PHE A 306 3.03 -13.60 -10.37
C PHE A 306 2.92 -13.20 -8.88
N ASP A 307 3.97 -13.53 -8.14
CA ASP A 307 4.12 -13.22 -6.72
C ASP A 307 5.56 -12.81 -6.40
N GLY A 308 5.80 -11.49 -6.37
CA GLY A 308 7.12 -10.88 -6.17
C GLY A 308 7.93 -11.45 -5.01
N VAL A 309 7.33 -11.57 -3.83
CA VAL A 309 7.99 -12.08 -2.62
C VAL A 309 8.42 -13.54 -2.77
N ARG A 310 7.65 -14.35 -3.49
CA ARG A 310 7.97 -15.78 -3.68
C ARG A 310 8.99 -16.02 -4.78
N VAL A 311 8.95 -15.21 -5.84
CA VAL A 311 9.66 -15.48 -7.09
C VAL A 311 10.97 -14.70 -7.21
N LEU A 312 11.04 -13.50 -6.66
CA LEU A 312 12.24 -12.68 -6.74
C LEU A 312 13.27 -13.12 -5.68
N PRO A 313 14.57 -13.06 -5.98
CA PRO A 313 15.61 -13.28 -4.98
C PRO A 313 15.45 -12.33 -3.80
N SER A 314 15.74 -12.80 -2.58
CA SER A 314 15.58 -12.01 -1.34
C SER A 314 16.32 -10.67 -1.38
N GLN A 315 17.50 -10.64 -2.01
CA GLN A 315 18.27 -9.41 -2.22
C GLN A 315 17.54 -8.39 -3.10
N ILE A 316 16.87 -8.84 -4.17
CA ILE A 316 16.05 -7.98 -5.04
C ILE A 316 14.82 -7.49 -4.27
N VAL A 317 14.17 -8.36 -3.48
CA VAL A 317 13.05 -7.96 -2.62
C VAL A 317 13.49 -6.88 -1.62
N GLU A 318 14.62 -7.06 -0.95
CA GLU A 318 15.14 -6.05 -0.02
C GLU A 318 15.44 -4.72 -0.73
N LEU A 319 16.11 -4.76 -1.89
CA LEU A 319 16.44 -3.55 -2.67
C LEU A 319 15.19 -2.76 -3.08
N LEU A 320 14.13 -3.46 -3.49
CA LEU A 320 12.90 -2.84 -3.99
C LEU A 320 11.97 -2.37 -2.88
N THR A 321 12.19 -2.78 -1.63
CA THR A 321 11.26 -2.52 -0.51
C THR A 321 11.90 -1.83 0.69
N ALA A 322 13.22 -1.82 0.81
CA ALA A 322 13.89 -1.12 1.91
C ALA A 322 13.65 0.39 1.84
N GLU A 323 13.41 1.01 3.00
CA GLU A 323 13.30 2.45 3.21
C GLU A 323 14.58 3.02 3.87
N LYS A 324 15.75 2.77 3.27
CA LYS A 324 17.04 3.22 3.83
C LYS A 324 17.29 4.73 3.75
N ALA A 325 16.40 5.51 3.11
CA ALA A 325 16.60 6.94 2.89
C ALA A 325 16.38 7.81 4.15
N LEU A 326 15.67 7.32 5.17
CA LEU A 326 15.46 8.04 6.43
C LEU A 326 16.54 7.73 7.48
N GLU A 327 17.09 6.52 7.49
CA GLU A 327 18.08 6.09 8.49
C GLU A 327 19.48 6.69 8.26
N SER A 328 19.87 6.95 7.00
CA SER A 328 21.21 7.47 6.66
C SER A 328 21.41 8.97 6.93
N SER A 329 20.38 9.71 7.34
CA SER A 329 20.56 11.10 7.81
C SER A 329 21.30 11.18 9.16
N MET A 330 21.47 10.05 9.86
CA MET A 330 22.09 9.97 11.20
C MET A 330 23.59 9.63 11.18
N MET A 331 24.22 9.48 10.01
CA MET A 331 25.64 9.12 9.90
C MET A 331 26.38 10.15 9.04
N LEU A 332 26.68 11.30 9.62
CA LEU A 332 27.64 12.25 9.05
C LEU A 332 29.06 11.83 9.47
N GLU A 333 29.91 11.57 8.47
CA GLU A 333 31.35 11.38 8.62
C GLU A 333 32.02 12.63 9.24
N PRO A 334 33.15 12.47 9.97
CA PRO A 334 33.79 13.55 10.70
C PRO A 334 34.47 14.52 9.72
N VAL A 335 33.80 15.61 9.38
CA VAL A 335 34.43 16.75 8.72
C VAL A 335 35.25 17.52 9.74
N THR A 336 36.52 17.69 9.40
CA THR A 336 37.56 18.30 10.22
C THR A 336 37.20 19.75 10.56
N LEU A 337 37.28 20.06 11.86
CA LEU A 337 36.97 21.34 12.48
C LEU A 337 37.72 22.51 11.82
N ARG A 338 36.96 23.52 11.38
CA ARG A 338 37.38 24.92 11.50
C ARG A 338 36.30 25.65 12.30
N GLU A 339 36.76 26.16 13.43
CA GLU A 339 35.97 26.86 14.44
C GLU A 339 35.25 28.07 13.86
N SER A 340 33.93 28.09 14.02
CA SER A 340 33.18 29.32 14.24
C SER A 340 31.94 28.97 15.04
N GLU A 341 31.89 29.57 16.22
CA GLU A 341 30.85 29.42 17.22
C GLU A 341 29.47 29.73 16.65
N VAL A 342 28.61 28.71 16.57
CA VAL A 342 27.17 28.90 16.66
C VAL A 342 26.64 27.86 17.62
N MET A 343 26.22 28.32 18.80
CA MET A 343 25.42 27.52 19.72
C MET A 343 24.10 27.17 19.04
N THR A 344 23.89 25.90 18.71
CA THR A 344 22.56 25.31 18.58
C THR A 344 22.57 23.97 19.30
N GLN A 345 21.94 23.91 20.47
CA GLN A 345 21.57 22.64 21.09
C GLN A 345 20.53 21.96 20.17
N PRO A 346 20.66 20.65 19.88
CA PRO A 346 19.61 19.92 19.18
C PRO A 346 18.45 19.71 20.17
N VAL A 347 17.40 20.51 20.05
CA VAL A 347 16.16 20.28 20.77
C VAL A 347 15.40 19.19 20.00
N ALA A 348 15.21 18.03 20.61
CA ALA A 348 14.32 17.01 20.08
C ALA A 348 12.93 17.64 19.83
N GLU A 349 12.36 17.42 18.64
CA GLU A 349 11.06 18.01 18.27
C GLU A 349 9.94 17.54 19.23
N ILE A 350 9.34 18.50 19.93
CA ILE A 350 8.20 18.32 20.84
C ILE A 350 6.99 19.00 20.19
N TYR A 351 5.86 18.31 20.11
CA TYR A 351 4.61 18.88 19.60
C TYR A 351 3.77 19.49 20.74
N PRO A 352 3.22 20.70 20.58
CA PRO A 352 2.40 21.34 21.61
C PRO A 352 1.05 20.61 21.76
N PHE A 353 0.61 20.42 23.02
CA PHE A 353 -0.71 19.87 23.33
C PHE A 353 -1.85 20.76 22.81
N ARG A 354 -2.93 20.14 22.30
CA ARG A 354 -4.14 20.84 21.83
C ARG A 354 -5.37 20.44 22.64
N ASP A 355 -6.27 21.40 22.86
CA ASP A 355 -7.56 21.16 23.52
C ASP A 355 -8.59 20.59 22.53
N ARG A 356 -9.36 19.59 22.95
CA ARG A 356 -10.38 18.95 22.11
C ARG A 356 -11.70 19.73 22.14
N THR A 357 -12.02 20.48 21.08
CA THR A 357 -13.24 21.31 20.98
C THR A 357 -14.40 20.61 20.25
N SER A 358 -15.59 20.66 20.84
CA SER A 358 -16.82 19.99 20.43
C SER A 358 -17.76 20.87 19.57
N SER A 359 -17.48 21.08 18.27
CA SER A 359 -18.53 21.48 17.29
C SER A 359 -18.06 21.44 15.83
N LEU A 360 -18.88 20.86 14.92
CA LEU A 360 -18.69 20.87 13.46
C LEU A 360 -19.07 22.23 12.85
N SER A 361 -18.17 22.83 12.05
CA SER A 361 -18.42 24.12 11.37
C SER A 361 -19.05 23.94 9.97
N PRO A 362 -19.88 24.88 9.48
CA PRO A 362 -20.56 24.77 8.20
C PRO A 362 -19.65 25.11 7.00
N ILE A 363 -19.87 24.39 5.90
CA ILE A 363 -19.08 24.40 4.66
C ILE A 363 -19.25 25.71 3.89
N LYS A 364 -18.13 26.37 3.54
CA LYS A 364 -18.07 27.46 2.54
C LYS A 364 -17.63 26.92 1.17
N PRO A 365 -18.11 27.49 0.05
CA PRO A 365 -17.78 27.02 -1.29
C PRO A 365 -16.32 27.36 -1.67
N TYR A 366 -15.65 26.41 -2.34
CA TYR A 366 -14.20 26.35 -2.56
C TYR A 366 -13.75 27.02 -3.88
N ASP A 367 -12.71 27.86 -3.81
CA ASP A 367 -12.05 28.56 -4.92
C ASP A 367 -10.77 27.82 -5.37
N ARG A 368 -10.56 27.72 -6.69
CA ARG A 368 -9.71 26.72 -7.37
C ARG A 368 -8.21 27.06 -7.44
N ARG A 369 -7.68 27.96 -6.62
CA ARG A 369 -6.27 28.36 -6.68
C ARG A 369 -5.66 28.49 -5.28
N ARG A 370 -5.33 27.37 -4.66
CA ARG A 370 -4.28 27.24 -3.63
C ARG A 370 -3.91 25.77 -3.43
N GLU A 371 -2.64 25.56 -3.16
CA GLU A 371 -1.90 24.31 -3.20
C GLU A 371 -2.26 23.29 -2.10
N MET A 372 -2.06 22.03 -2.49
CA MET A 372 -1.54 20.86 -1.78
C MET A 372 -2.20 20.35 -0.50
N ALA A 373 -2.63 19.08 -0.64
CA ALA A 373 -2.92 18.03 0.32
C ALA A 373 -4.13 18.24 1.26
N ASP A 374 -5.19 17.47 1.02
CA ASP A 374 -5.89 16.61 2.03
C ASP A 374 -7.17 15.98 1.41
N PRO A 375 -7.86 14.96 2.00
CA PRO A 375 -7.46 13.68 2.63
C PRO A 375 -8.62 12.64 2.57
N GLU A 376 -9.38 12.56 1.48
CA GLU A 376 -10.73 11.99 1.59
C GLU A 376 -10.85 10.47 1.46
N ILE A 377 -9.77 9.76 1.08
CA ILE A 377 -9.85 8.31 0.81
C ILE A 377 -8.97 7.46 1.74
N THR A 378 -8.11 8.10 2.53
CA THR A 378 -7.61 7.57 3.81
C THR A 378 -8.75 7.42 4.82
N LYS A 379 -10.02 7.49 4.43
CA LYS A 379 -11.13 7.76 5.36
C LYS A 379 -11.89 6.49 5.74
N ILE A 380 -12.05 5.47 4.89
CA ILE A 380 -13.02 4.38 5.16
C ILE A 380 -12.41 3.15 5.87
N LYS A 381 -11.20 2.72 5.49
CA LYS A 381 -10.46 1.68 6.22
C LYS A 381 -9.80 2.19 7.50
N ARG A 382 -9.38 3.45 7.47
CA ARG A 382 -9.06 4.25 8.66
C ARG A 382 -10.32 4.37 9.53
N GLN A 383 -11.53 4.61 9.00
CA GLN A 383 -12.76 4.73 9.81
C GLN A 383 -13.13 3.50 10.64
N ARG A 384 -12.86 2.25 10.22
CA ARG A 384 -13.21 1.05 11.02
C ARG A 384 -12.20 0.71 12.12
N ARG A 385 -10.90 0.87 11.85
CA ARG A 385 -9.82 0.63 12.83
C ARG A 385 -9.58 1.85 13.73
N ASN A 386 -9.76 3.06 13.18
CA ASN A 386 -9.99 4.27 13.98
C ASN A 386 -11.31 4.19 14.72
N LEU A 387 -12.34 3.41 14.34
CA LEU A 387 -13.58 3.39 15.12
C LEU A 387 -13.35 2.82 16.52
N ILE A 388 -12.67 1.68 16.65
CA ILE A 388 -12.37 1.08 17.96
C ILE A 388 -11.34 1.93 18.72
N HIS A 389 -10.28 2.38 18.05
CA HIS A 389 -9.27 3.25 18.68
C HIS A 389 -9.86 4.62 19.09
N LYS A 390 -10.66 5.26 18.22
CA LYS A 390 -11.38 6.52 18.50
C LYS A 390 -12.50 6.31 19.52
N GLU A 391 -13.19 5.18 19.51
CA GLU A 391 -14.18 4.83 20.52
C GLU A 391 -13.52 4.65 21.89
N LEU A 392 -12.35 4.01 21.97
CA LEU A 392 -11.57 3.95 23.21
C LEU A 392 -11.09 5.34 23.65
N ILE A 393 -10.61 6.17 22.72
CA ILE A 393 -10.25 7.57 23.01
C ILE A 393 -11.48 8.37 23.47
N ASP A 394 -12.62 8.25 22.80
CA ASP A 394 -13.87 8.97 23.09
C ASP A 394 -14.49 8.51 24.43
N LYS A 395 -14.46 7.22 24.73
CA LYS A 395 -14.86 6.65 26.01
C LYS A 395 -13.95 7.16 27.14
N MET A 396 -12.64 7.16 26.91
CA MET A 396 -11.68 7.65 27.89
C MET A 396 -11.75 9.17 28.09
N ASP A 397 -11.88 9.96 27.02
CA ASP A 397 -12.08 11.41 27.09
C ASP A 397 -13.39 11.76 27.82
N SER A 398 -14.49 11.04 27.51
CA SER A 398 -15.76 11.22 28.20
C SER A 398 -15.66 10.86 29.68
N TRP A 399 -14.97 9.76 30.02
CA TRP A 399 -14.74 9.34 31.39
C TRP A 399 -13.90 10.36 32.17
N LEU A 400 -12.79 10.81 31.59
CA LEU A 400 -11.90 11.81 32.19
C LEU A 400 -12.63 13.15 32.42
N ARG A 401 -13.53 13.56 31.51
CA ARG A 401 -14.37 14.75 31.70
C ARG A 401 -15.41 14.56 32.80
N LYS A 402 -16.03 13.38 32.92
CA LYS A 402 -16.97 13.07 34.01
C LYS A 402 -16.33 13.23 35.38
N ILE A 403 -15.04 12.89 35.51
CA ILE A 403 -14.29 13.06 36.75
C ILE A 403 -13.65 14.45 36.91
N GLY A 404 -13.96 15.41 36.02
CA GLY A 404 -13.52 16.80 36.12
C GLY A 404 -12.13 17.10 35.55
N ALA A 405 -11.51 16.18 34.80
CA ALA A 405 -10.24 16.42 34.13
C ALA A 405 -10.44 17.10 32.76
N GLN A 406 -9.36 17.69 32.24
CA GLN A 406 -9.30 18.27 30.89
C GLN A 406 -8.31 17.48 30.02
N PRO A 407 -8.79 16.56 29.18
CA PRO A 407 -7.94 15.79 28.29
C PRO A 407 -7.38 16.65 27.15
N LYS A 408 -6.12 16.40 26.80
CA LYS A 408 -5.35 17.03 25.73
C LYS A 408 -4.67 15.95 24.90
N GLU A 409 -4.39 16.23 23.64
CA GLU A 409 -3.73 15.31 22.71
C GLU A 409 -2.60 16.02 21.95
N ASN A 410 -1.68 15.24 21.37
CA ASN A 410 -0.74 15.72 20.35
C ASN A 410 -0.38 14.59 19.37
N ASP A 411 0.47 14.88 18.39
CA ASP A 411 0.81 13.90 17.33
C ASP A 411 1.57 12.66 17.85
N HIS A 412 2.06 12.67 19.09
CA HIS A 412 2.71 11.53 19.75
C HIS A 412 1.84 10.89 20.84
N ILE A 413 1.11 11.66 21.66
CA ILE A 413 0.39 11.19 22.84
C ILE A 413 -1.11 11.13 22.54
N ASP A 414 -1.69 9.92 22.65
CA ASP A 414 -3.11 9.68 22.42
C ASP A 414 -4.00 10.51 23.35
N LEU A 415 -3.82 10.41 24.68
CA LEU A 415 -4.40 11.37 25.62
C LEU A 415 -3.46 11.68 26.77
N PHE A 416 -3.44 12.95 27.15
CA PHE A 416 -2.85 13.48 28.35
C PHE A 416 -3.95 14.14 29.19
N ALA A 417 -4.02 13.84 30.48
CA ALA A 417 -4.94 14.56 31.36
C ALA A 417 -4.29 14.85 32.70
N LYS A 418 -4.57 16.05 33.21
CA LYS A 418 -4.22 16.41 34.59
C LYS A 418 -5.46 16.22 35.45
N ILE A 419 -5.40 15.29 36.38
CA ILE A 419 -6.49 15.02 37.33
C ILE A 419 -6.29 15.99 38.51
N PRO A 420 -7.30 16.81 38.86
CA PRO A 420 -7.17 17.88 39.86
C PRO A 420 -6.62 17.44 41.24
N SER A 421 -6.69 16.15 41.57
CA SER A 421 -6.34 15.59 42.88
C SER A 421 -5.12 14.65 42.90
N ASP A 422 -4.52 14.28 41.75
CA ASP A 422 -3.52 13.18 41.73
C ASP A 422 -2.39 13.32 40.69
N GLY A 423 -2.37 14.41 39.93
CA GLY A 423 -1.27 14.71 39.00
C GLY A 423 -1.56 14.34 37.56
N SER A 424 -0.49 14.08 36.81
CA SER A 424 -0.50 14.03 35.35
C SER A 424 -0.50 12.60 34.83
N PHE A 425 -1.43 12.28 33.92
CA PHE A 425 -1.58 10.95 33.34
C PHE A 425 -1.34 11.00 31.82
N ILE A 426 -0.57 10.04 31.32
CA ILE A 426 -0.42 9.76 29.88
C ILE A 426 -1.10 8.43 29.59
N PHE A 427 -2.04 8.44 28.66
CA PHE A 427 -2.78 7.28 28.19
C PHE A 427 -2.34 6.95 26.76
N GLU A 428 -2.05 5.67 26.53
CA GLU A 428 -1.80 5.10 25.21
C GLU A 428 -2.86 4.04 24.93
N MET A 429 -3.55 4.13 23.78
CA MET A 429 -4.69 3.28 23.44
C MET A 429 -4.31 2.25 22.39
N LYS A 430 -4.49 0.96 22.70
CA LYS A 430 -4.28 -0.13 21.73
C LYS A 430 -5.61 -0.75 21.31
N SER A 431 -5.88 -0.79 20.01
CA SER A 431 -7.19 -1.17 19.47
C SER A 431 -7.45 -2.68 19.35
N GLY A 432 -6.52 -3.53 19.81
CA GLY A 432 -6.59 -4.98 19.60
C GLY A 432 -6.29 -5.40 18.17
N GLY A 433 -5.67 -6.57 18.00
CA GLY A 433 -5.18 -7.10 16.71
C GLY A 433 -4.60 -8.50 16.85
N GLU A 434 -3.84 -8.97 15.85
CA GLU A 434 -3.37 -10.37 15.74
C GLU A 434 -2.52 -10.87 16.93
N SER A 435 -1.94 -9.98 17.73
CA SER A 435 -1.25 -10.33 18.99
C SER A 435 -1.33 -9.19 20.02
N LEU A 436 -2.07 -9.41 21.11
CA LEU A 436 -2.16 -8.49 22.25
C LEU A 436 -0.77 -8.18 22.85
N LEU A 437 0.12 -9.18 22.88
CA LEU A 437 1.47 -9.06 23.43
C LEU A 437 2.35 -8.08 22.64
N GLU A 438 2.26 -8.10 21.31
CA GLU A 438 3.02 -7.17 20.46
C GLU A 438 2.54 -5.74 20.61
N GLN A 439 1.22 -5.54 20.71
CA GLN A 439 0.63 -4.23 20.96
C GLN A 439 1.05 -3.68 22.33
N ILE A 440 1.12 -4.54 23.35
CA ILE A 440 1.62 -4.17 24.68
C ILE A 440 3.10 -3.77 24.62
N ARG A 441 3.96 -4.50 23.88
CA ARG A 441 5.39 -4.15 23.73
C ARG A 441 5.60 -2.82 23.02
N LYS A 442 4.81 -2.54 21.98
CA LYS A 442 4.83 -1.24 21.28
C LYS A 442 4.38 -0.11 22.22
N GLY A 443 3.22 -0.27 22.87
CA GLY A 443 2.68 0.72 23.80
C GLY A 443 3.60 1.02 24.98
N LEU A 444 4.27 -0.01 25.51
CA LEU A 444 5.31 0.13 26.55
C LEU A 444 6.45 1.06 26.11
N SER A 445 6.96 0.85 24.89
CA SER A 445 8.09 1.62 24.36
C SER A 445 7.69 3.09 24.16
N GLN A 446 6.50 3.32 23.60
CA GLN A 446 5.92 4.64 23.39
C GLN A 446 5.69 5.41 24.69
N LEU A 447 5.09 4.78 25.71
CA LEU A 447 4.82 5.41 26.99
C LEU A 447 6.11 5.90 27.69
N TYR A 448 7.19 5.11 27.66
CA TYR A 448 8.47 5.54 28.22
C TYR A 448 9.11 6.66 27.42
N GLU A 449 9.04 6.58 26.10
CA GLU A 449 9.53 7.62 25.20
C GLU A 449 8.80 8.94 25.44
N TYR A 450 7.47 8.91 25.59
CA TYR A 450 6.67 10.10 25.87
C TYR A 450 6.98 10.67 27.25
N LYS A 451 7.10 9.82 28.28
CA LYS A 451 7.53 10.26 29.62
C LYS A 451 8.87 10.98 29.57
N TYR A 452 9.82 10.50 28.77
CA TYR A 452 11.14 11.10 28.64
C TYR A 452 11.09 12.43 27.87
N ARG A 453 10.46 12.45 26.69
CA ARG A 453 10.41 13.61 25.79
C ARG A 453 9.60 14.77 26.38
N TYR A 454 8.46 14.48 27.00
CA TYR A 454 7.52 15.51 27.45
C TYR A 454 7.68 15.90 28.92
N LYS A 455 8.70 15.37 29.62
CA LYS A 455 8.97 15.67 31.03
C LYS A 455 9.11 17.17 31.31
N SER A 456 9.80 17.90 30.44
CA SER A 456 10.02 19.35 30.58
C SER A 456 8.77 20.19 30.29
N VAL A 457 7.82 19.64 29.53
CA VAL A 457 6.58 20.33 29.09
C VAL A 457 5.46 20.12 30.08
N ILE A 458 5.33 18.90 30.61
CA ILE A 458 4.27 18.51 31.54
C ILE A 458 4.50 19.15 32.93
N ASN A 459 5.75 19.50 33.26
CA ASN A 459 6.16 20.20 34.48
C ASN A 459 5.45 19.69 35.75
N ASP A 460 5.41 18.37 35.89
CA ASP A 460 4.82 17.65 37.01
C ASP A 460 5.84 16.64 37.53
N ASN A 461 5.95 16.53 38.86
CA ASN A 461 6.93 15.66 39.50
C ASN A 461 6.52 14.18 39.42
N HIS A 462 5.23 13.92 39.18
CA HIS A 462 4.69 12.58 39.03
C HIS A 462 3.87 12.47 37.73
N ILE A 463 4.31 11.59 36.83
CA ILE A 463 3.59 11.25 35.60
C ILE A 463 3.26 9.76 35.65
N SER A 464 1.98 9.46 35.75
CA SER A 464 1.44 8.11 35.74
C SER A 464 1.22 7.66 34.30
N LEU A 465 1.80 6.52 33.94
CA LEU A 465 1.66 5.94 32.61
C LEU A 465 0.53 4.92 32.62
N CYS A 466 -0.34 4.97 31.62
CA CYS A 466 -1.49 4.10 31.53
C CYS A 466 -1.63 3.54 30.12
N LEU A 467 -1.73 2.22 30.03
CA LEU A 467 -2.00 1.50 28.80
C LEU A 467 -3.48 1.08 28.78
N VAL A 468 -4.22 1.59 27.81
CA VAL A 468 -5.64 1.29 27.62
C VAL A 468 -5.79 0.19 26.59
N LEU A 469 -6.33 -0.95 27.02
CA LEU A 469 -6.52 -2.15 26.21
C LEU A 469 -7.99 -2.34 25.82
N PRO A 470 -8.29 -3.08 24.73
CA PRO A 470 -9.66 -3.29 24.29
C PRO A 470 -10.41 -4.29 25.18
N GLU A 471 -9.69 -5.19 25.86
CA GLU A 471 -10.22 -6.21 26.76
C GLU A 471 -9.21 -6.54 27.87
N SER A 472 -9.65 -7.32 28.86
CA SER A 472 -8.80 -7.77 29.98
C SER A 472 -7.62 -8.62 29.45
N PRO A 473 -6.37 -8.37 29.89
CA PRO A 473 -5.21 -9.11 29.43
C PRO A 473 -5.03 -10.48 30.12
N ASP A 474 -6.13 -11.13 30.52
CA ASP A 474 -6.12 -12.43 31.24
C ASP A 474 -5.54 -13.58 30.40
N SER A 475 -5.49 -13.39 29.08
CA SER A 475 -4.85 -14.32 28.14
C SER A 475 -3.34 -14.43 28.32
N ILE A 476 -2.68 -13.51 29.03
CA ILE A 476 -1.24 -13.48 29.26
C ILE A 476 -0.96 -13.45 30.78
N PRO A 477 -0.80 -14.60 31.45
CA PRO A 477 -0.83 -14.71 32.93
C PRO A 477 0.16 -13.83 33.71
N TRP A 478 1.27 -13.41 33.09
CA TRP A 478 2.33 -12.63 33.74
C TRP A 478 2.31 -11.12 33.39
N ILE A 479 1.52 -10.70 32.40
CA ILE A 479 1.66 -9.36 31.81
C ILE A 479 1.23 -8.26 32.79
N THR A 480 0.22 -8.54 33.60
CA THR A 480 -0.29 -7.60 34.60
C THR A 480 0.73 -7.35 35.70
N GLU A 481 1.43 -8.39 36.18
CA GLU A 481 2.49 -8.20 37.17
C GLU A 481 3.69 -7.48 36.55
N TYR A 482 4.09 -7.85 35.34
CA TYR A 482 5.18 -7.19 34.62
C TYR A 482 4.92 -5.70 34.40
N LEU A 483 3.74 -5.32 33.90
CA LEU A 483 3.45 -3.91 33.62
C LEU A 483 3.23 -3.11 34.90
N CYS A 484 2.36 -3.57 35.81
CA CYS A 484 1.96 -2.76 36.97
C CYS A 484 3.02 -2.75 38.09
N LYS A 485 3.75 -3.85 38.32
CA LYS A 485 4.68 -3.98 39.45
C LYS A 485 6.14 -3.79 39.07
N ASP A 486 6.60 -4.35 37.95
CA ASP A 486 7.98 -4.20 37.48
C ASP A 486 8.19 -2.89 36.71
N ARG A 487 7.23 -2.51 35.86
CA ARG A 487 7.36 -1.36 34.95
C ARG A 487 6.63 -0.10 35.40
N GLU A 488 5.86 -0.17 36.47
CA GLU A 488 5.05 0.93 37.01
C GLU A 488 4.12 1.57 35.95
N ILE A 489 3.56 0.74 35.06
CA ILE A 489 2.59 1.14 34.03
C ILE A 489 1.24 0.54 34.39
N ASN A 490 0.26 1.42 34.55
CA ASN A 490 -1.11 1.05 34.85
C ASN A 490 -1.81 0.47 33.62
N ILE A 491 -2.75 -0.44 33.83
CA ILE A 491 -3.56 -1.04 32.77
C ILE A 491 -5.02 -0.79 33.06
N CYS A 492 -5.80 -0.43 32.04
CA CYS A 492 -7.26 -0.41 32.12
C CYS A 492 -7.92 -0.79 30.80
N TRP A 493 -9.19 -1.18 30.87
CA TRP A 493 -10.04 -1.49 29.73
C TRP A 493 -11.50 -1.16 30.07
N PHE A 494 -12.37 -1.07 29.07
CA PHE A 494 -13.81 -0.91 29.25
C PHE A 494 -14.51 -2.26 29.14
N ASN A 495 -15.53 -2.50 29.98
CA ASN A 495 -16.42 -3.66 29.83
C ASN A 495 -17.57 -3.36 28.84
N ASP A 496 -18.43 -4.35 28.59
CA ASP A 496 -19.61 -4.21 27.70
C ASP A 496 -20.63 -3.14 28.18
N ASN A 497 -20.54 -2.70 29.44
CA ASN A 497 -21.39 -1.65 30.03
C ASN A 497 -20.71 -0.26 30.02
N ASP A 498 -19.56 -0.12 29.35
CA ASP A 498 -18.73 1.10 29.32
C ASP A 498 -18.20 1.54 30.70
N ASP A 499 -18.09 0.61 31.66
CA ASP A 499 -17.40 0.85 32.92
C ASP A 499 -15.89 0.65 32.74
N LEU A 500 -15.10 1.58 33.27
CA LEU A 500 -13.65 1.47 33.30
C LEU A 500 -13.22 0.47 34.38
N LEU A 501 -12.55 -0.60 33.94
CA LEU A 501 -12.00 -1.65 34.80
C LEU A 501 -10.48 -1.65 34.76
N TRP A 502 -9.88 -2.12 35.85
CA TRP A 502 -8.43 -2.31 35.97
C TRP A 502 -8.10 -3.42 36.96
N PRO A 503 -6.90 -4.01 36.89
CA PRO A 503 -6.46 -5.03 37.83
C PRO A 503 -6.29 -4.50 39.26
N ASN A 504 -6.50 -5.38 40.26
CA ASN A 504 -6.32 -5.04 41.68
C ASN A 504 -4.91 -4.47 41.98
N ILE A 505 -3.89 -4.92 41.24
CA ILE A 505 -2.48 -4.55 41.43
C ILE A 505 -2.25 -3.03 41.25
N CYS A 506 -2.93 -2.40 40.29
CA CYS A 506 -2.84 -0.95 40.07
C CYS A 506 -3.96 -0.15 40.74
N SER A 507 -4.73 -0.76 41.65
CA SER A 507 -5.92 -0.09 42.20
C SER A 507 -5.60 1.18 43.00
N GLU A 508 -4.49 1.24 43.74
CA GLU A 508 -4.14 2.44 44.49
C GLU A 508 -3.91 3.66 43.57
N GLN A 509 -3.23 3.48 42.44
CA GLN A 509 -2.95 4.54 41.46
C GLN A 509 -4.16 4.86 40.56
N MET A 510 -5.05 3.90 40.36
CA MET A 510 -6.22 4.06 39.48
C MET A 510 -7.49 4.48 40.22
N LYS A 511 -7.50 4.49 41.57
CA LYS A 511 -8.64 4.89 42.41
C LYS A 511 -9.19 6.28 42.05
N VAL A 512 -8.33 7.20 41.64
CA VAL A 512 -8.71 8.56 41.24
C VAL A 512 -9.48 8.62 39.92
N LEU A 513 -9.45 7.54 39.13
CA LEU A 513 -10.27 7.38 37.94
C LEU A 513 -11.65 6.77 38.26
N LYS A 514 -11.91 6.29 39.48
CA LYS A 514 -13.28 5.96 39.93
C LYS A 514 -13.96 7.28 40.25
N GLY A 515 -14.77 7.80 39.34
CA GLY A 515 -15.51 9.05 39.57
C GLY A 515 -16.24 9.04 40.90
N ASN A 516 -16.38 10.22 41.52
CA ASN A 516 -17.20 10.35 42.73
C ASN A 516 -18.62 9.88 42.41
N ASN A 517 -19.03 8.77 43.02
CA ASN A 517 -20.41 8.31 42.98
C ASN A 517 -21.33 9.45 43.46
N LEU A 518 -22.30 9.82 42.62
CA LEU A 518 -23.60 10.27 43.10
C LEU A 518 -24.51 9.05 43.19
#